data_AF-A0A8B8HJZ5-F1
#
_entry.id   AF-A0A8B8HJZ5-F1
#
_cell.length_a   1.000
_cell.length_b   1.000
_cell.length_c   1.000
_cell.angle_alpha   90.00
_cell.angle_beta   90.00
_cell.angle_gamma   90.00
#
_symmetry.space_group_name_H-M   'P 1'
#
loop_
_entity.id
_entity.type
_entity.pdbx_description
1 polymer ?
#
loop_
_entity_poly.entity_id
_entity_poly.type
_entity_poly.pdbx_seq_one_letter_code
_entity_poly.pdbx_strand_id
1 'polypeptide(L)'
;MIIFLSELQKEHLNLLHQHSTQVLVDFCKLTIDYLNNGMNEKKCDIAAEKLDVPVNVVQNLIYALAYLIVEGCKHNLSEPNFRSSLAIAGFSQEQQQILVKLYNAKKRELSEALNLLQQKDPSYQDLSWRFEVQVASKSAMDEVRPMVAMDFVLSSPKNFSQSEEEFRHETLKQKSGLSSMKIVSSVQGAKTASQCQHVINHVLLQSDLPNLVHLTNRLEEALKESKSQHVRKVQRAL
;
A
#
# COMPACT_ATOMS: atom_id res chain seq x y z
N MET A 1 18.83 4.10 -7.18
CA MET A 1 18.76 2.82 -6.45
C MET A 1 18.72 1.70 -7.48
N ILE A 2 19.49 0.63 -7.29
CA ILE A 2 19.56 -0.51 -8.23
C ILE A 2 18.75 -1.66 -7.61
N ILE A 3 18.05 -2.44 -8.43
CA ILE A 3 17.29 -3.61 -7.95
C ILE A 3 18.28 -4.72 -7.58
N PHE A 4 18.26 -5.17 -6.33
CA PHE A 4 18.98 -6.38 -5.91
C PHE A 4 18.06 -7.60 -6.09
N LEU A 5 18.27 -8.33 -7.18
CA LEU A 5 17.66 -9.65 -7.37
C LEU A 5 18.43 -10.69 -6.53
N SER A 6 17.70 -11.55 -5.83
CA SER A 6 18.30 -12.69 -5.12
C SER A 6 18.97 -13.66 -6.10
N GLU A 7 19.96 -14.43 -5.64
CA GLU A 7 20.68 -15.39 -6.49
C GLU A 7 19.73 -16.43 -7.12
N LEU A 8 18.71 -16.87 -6.37
CA LEU A 8 17.66 -17.78 -6.87
C LEU A 8 16.83 -17.16 -8.02
N GLN A 9 16.50 -15.86 -7.92
CA GLN A 9 15.79 -15.16 -8.99
C GLN A 9 16.66 -14.99 -10.24
N LYS A 10 17.97 -14.78 -10.07
CA LYS A 10 18.92 -14.74 -11.19
C LYS A 10 19.04 -16.09 -11.89
N GLU A 11 19.03 -17.18 -11.13
CA GLU A 11 19.03 -18.55 -11.69
C GLU A 11 17.77 -18.84 -12.50
N HIS A 12 16.58 -18.45 -12.02
CA HIS A 12 15.35 -18.63 -12.79
C HIS A 12 15.32 -17.73 -14.04
N LEU A 13 15.80 -16.49 -13.93
CA LEU A 13 15.89 -15.57 -15.07
C LEU A 13 16.97 -15.98 -16.09
N ASN A 14 17.96 -16.79 -15.72
CA ASN A 14 18.92 -17.37 -16.67
C ASN A 14 18.24 -18.22 -17.77
N LEU A 15 17.07 -18.79 -17.52
CA LEU A 15 16.30 -19.51 -18.54
C LEU A 15 15.83 -18.56 -19.67
N LEU A 16 15.50 -17.31 -19.35
CA LEU A 16 15.15 -16.32 -20.37
C LEU A 16 16.34 -15.93 -21.25
N HIS A 17 17.58 -16.12 -20.79
CA HIS A 17 18.78 -15.84 -21.57
C HIS A 17 19.02 -16.88 -22.66
N GLN A 18 18.50 -18.11 -22.49
CA GLN A 18 18.66 -19.21 -23.44
C GLN A 18 17.55 -19.23 -24.52
N HIS A 19 16.43 -18.55 -24.28
CA HIS A 19 15.26 -18.58 -25.16
C HIS A 19 15.07 -17.28 -25.96
N SER A 20 14.30 -17.37 -27.04
CA SER A 20 14.10 -16.26 -27.99
C SER A 20 13.32 -15.08 -27.37
N THR A 21 13.45 -13.91 -27.98
CA THR A 21 12.72 -12.69 -27.57
C THR A 21 11.19 -12.84 -27.60
N GLN A 22 10.65 -13.76 -28.43
CA GLN A 22 9.21 -14.06 -28.46
C GLN A 22 8.73 -14.78 -27.20
N VAL A 23 9.53 -15.73 -26.69
CA VAL A 23 9.24 -16.44 -25.44
C VAL A 23 9.17 -15.46 -24.26
N LEU A 24 10.08 -14.48 -24.23
CA LEU A 24 10.06 -13.42 -23.22
C LEU A 24 8.77 -12.57 -23.30
N VAL A 25 8.29 -12.22 -24.49
CA VAL A 25 7.04 -11.46 -24.66
C VAL A 25 5.85 -12.25 -24.12
N ASP A 26 5.79 -13.54 -24.36
CA ASP A 26 4.71 -14.40 -23.85
C ASP A 26 4.77 -14.53 -22.32
N PHE A 27 5.97 -14.64 -21.73
CA PHE A 27 6.14 -14.59 -20.28
C PHE A 27 5.78 -13.23 -19.67
N CYS A 28 6.07 -12.12 -20.35
CA CYS A 28 5.62 -10.79 -19.95
C CYS A 28 4.08 -10.71 -19.91
N LYS A 29 3.38 -11.29 -20.90
CA LYS A 29 1.91 -11.36 -20.91
C LYS A 29 1.38 -12.25 -19.78
N LEU A 30 1.98 -13.42 -19.57
CA LEU A 30 1.63 -14.31 -18.46
C LEU A 30 1.85 -13.63 -17.11
N THR A 31 2.90 -12.82 -16.98
CA THR A 31 3.17 -12.03 -15.77
C THR A 31 2.11 -10.95 -15.56
N ILE A 32 1.66 -10.26 -16.61
CA ILE A 32 0.51 -9.34 -16.52
C ILE A 32 -0.76 -10.07 -16.09
N ASP A 33 -1.05 -11.21 -16.70
CA ASP A 33 -2.22 -12.02 -16.35
C ASP A 33 -2.17 -12.48 -14.90
N TYR A 34 -0.98 -12.88 -14.43
CA TYR A 34 -0.71 -13.22 -13.03
C TYR A 34 -0.98 -12.04 -12.09
N LEU A 35 -0.49 -10.84 -12.42
CA LEU A 35 -0.70 -9.64 -11.61
C LEU A 35 -2.17 -9.22 -11.52
N ASN A 36 -2.96 -9.45 -12.57
CA ASN A 36 -4.36 -9.04 -12.61
C ASN A 36 -5.33 -10.09 -12.03
N ASN A 37 -5.12 -11.38 -12.34
CA ASN A 37 -6.10 -12.47 -12.11
C ASN A 37 -5.56 -13.62 -11.24
N GLY A 38 -4.31 -13.54 -10.79
CA GLY A 38 -3.63 -14.64 -10.10
C GLY A 38 -3.10 -15.73 -11.03
N MET A 39 -2.50 -16.76 -10.45
CA MET A 39 -1.81 -17.82 -11.20
C MET A 39 -2.81 -18.68 -11.98
N ASN A 40 -2.69 -18.69 -13.31
CA ASN A 40 -3.46 -19.56 -14.18
C ASN A 40 -2.68 -20.84 -14.45
N GLU A 41 -2.94 -21.90 -13.67
CA GLU A 41 -2.26 -23.20 -13.77
C GLU A 41 -2.27 -23.74 -15.22
N LYS A 42 -3.43 -23.70 -15.89
CA LYS A 42 -3.58 -24.15 -17.28
C LYS A 42 -2.63 -23.47 -18.28
N LYS A 43 -2.38 -22.17 -18.10
CA LYS A 43 -1.46 -21.42 -18.99
C LYS A 43 0.00 -21.73 -18.66
N CYS A 44 0.29 -22.04 -17.39
CA CYS A 44 1.61 -22.47 -16.94
C CYS A 44 1.93 -23.89 -17.45
N ASP A 45 0.94 -24.79 -17.45
CA ASP A 45 1.09 -26.15 -17.98
C ASP A 45 1.40 -26.13 -19.49
N ILE A 46 0.67 -25.31 -20.26
CA ILE A 46 0.93 -25.13 -21.71
C ILE A 46 2.32 -24.53 -21.95
N ALA A 47 2.76 -23.61 -21.10
CA ALA A 47 4.10 -23.02 -21.22
C ALA A 47 5.20 -24.04 -20.85
N ALA A 48 4.99 -24.84 -19.81
CA ALA A 48 5.88 -25.91 -19.39
C ALA A 48 6.08 -26.96 -20.49
N GLU A 49 4.98 -27.38 -21.13
CA GLU A 49 4.99 -28.34 -22.24
C GLU A 49 5.72 -27.78 -23.47
N LYS A 50 5.56 -26.48 -23.77
CA LYS A 50 6.23 -25.83 -24.92
C LYS A 50 7.73 -25.61 -24.73
N LEU A 51 8.18 -25.47 -23.49
CA LEU A 51 9.58 -25.19 -23.16
C LEU A 51 10.34 -26.45 -22.73
N ASP A 52 9.65 -27.57 -22.54
CA ASP A 52 10.19 -28.82 -21.99
C ASP A 52 10.85 -28.63 -20.61
N VAL A 53 10.21 -27.81 -19.77
CA VAL A 53 10.70 -27.43 -18.44
C VAL A 53 9.59 -27.71 -17.41
N PRO A 54 9.92 -28.20 -16.20
CA PRO A 54 8.91 -28.47 -15.17
C PRO A 54 8.09 -27.22 -14.81
N VAL A 55 6.78 -27.42 -14.56
CA VAL A 55 5.80 -26.36 -14.25
C VAL A 55 6.25 -25.46 -13.10
N ASN A 56 6.92 -26.01 -12.09
CA ASN A 56 7.44 -25.24 -10.94
C ASN A 56 8.46 -24.16 -11.37
N VAL A 57 9.33 -24.49 -12.32
CA VAL A 57 10.34 -23.54 -12.80
C VAL A 57 9.70 -22.41 -13.61
N VAL A 58 8.66 -22.73 -14.38
CA VAL A 58 7.84 -21.74 -15.11
C VAL A 58 7.11 -20.80 -14.15
N GLN A 59 6.54 -21.34 -13.06
CA GLN A 59 5.91 -20.52 -12.02
C GLN A 59 6.91 -19.62 -11.30
N ASN A 60 8.08 -20.16 -10.93
CA ASN A 60 9.15 -19.40 -10.28
C ASN A 60 9.70 -18.30 -11.20
N LEU A 61 9.73 -18.53 -12.51
CA LEU A 61 10.08 -17.52 -13.50
C LEU A 61 9.05 -16.37 -13.52
N ILE A 62 7.75 -16.69 -13.53
CA ILE A 62 6.68 -15.69 -13.49
C ILE A 62 6.75 -14.89 -12.18
N TYR A 63 7.00 -15.56 -11.04
CA TYR A 63 7.19 -14.89 -9.76
C TYR A 63 8.41 -13.96 -9.77
N ALA A 64 9.54 -14.39 -10.35
CA ALA A 64 10.74 -13.57 -10.44
C ALA A 64 10.53 -12.33 -11.34
N LEU A 65 9.82 -12.48 -12.47
CA LEU A 65 9.44 -11.37 -13.35
C LEU A 65 8.45 -10.42 -12.66
N ALA A 66 7.43 -10.95 -11.98
CA ALA A 66 6.49 -10.15 -11.21
C ALA A 66 7.20 -9.35 -10.12
N TYR A 67 8.08 -9.99 -9.37
CA TYR A 67 8.88 -9.34 -8.33
C TYR A 67 9.77 -8.24 -8.91
N LEU A 68 10.46 -8.48 -10.03
CA LEU A 68 11.28 -7.47 -10.70
C LEU A 68 10.47 -6.22 -11.06
N ILE A 69 9.26 -6.39 -11.61
CA ILE A 69 8.39 -5.27 -11.99
C ILE A 69 7.85 -4.55 -10.74
N VAL A 70 7.41 -5.30 -9.73
CA VAL A 70 6.89 -4.71 -8.47
C VAL A 70 7.98 -3.96 -7.71
N GLU A 71 9.19 -4.52 -7.58
CA GLU A 71 10.31 -3.87 -6.89
C GLU A 71 10.80 -2.64 -7.68
N GLY A 72 10.76 -2.70 -9.01
CA GLY A 72 10.99 -1.53 -9.86
C GLY A 72 9.97 -0.42 -9.64
N CYS A 73 8.68 -0.76 -9.51
CA CYS A 73 7.60 0.19 -9.27
C CYS A 73 7.66 0.78 -7.85
N LYS A 74 7.99 -0.04 -6.85
CA LYS A 74 8.18 0.37 -5.45
C LYS A 74 9.29 1.41 -5.29
N HIS A 75 10.37 1.30 -6.08
CA HIS A 75 11.45 2.28 -6.08
C HIS A 75 11.26 3.43 -7.06
N ASN A 76 10.10 3.50 -7.72
CA ASN A 76 9.76 4.50 -8.75
C ASN A 76 10.92 4.74 -9.73
N LEU A 77 11.57 3.67 -10.19
CA LEU A 77 12.80 3.80 -10.97
C LEU A 77 12.55 4.55 -12.28
N SER A 78 13.49 5.43 -12.62
CA SER A 78 13.56 6.03 -13.94
C SER A 78 13.98 4.98 -14.96
N GLU A 79 13.52 5.12 -16.21
CA GLU A 79 13.88 4.22 -17.31
C GLU A 79 15.39 3.91 -17.41
N PRO A 80 16.33 4.88 -17.34
CA PRO A 80 17.75 4.57 -17.42
C PRO A 80 18.24 3.74 -16.23
N ASN A 81 17.76 4.02 -15.01
CA ASN A 81 18.14 3.26 -13.81
C ASN A 81 17.60 1.83 -13.85
N PHE A 82 16.39 1.65 -14.40
CA PHE A 82 15.82 0.33 -14.63
C PHE A 82 16.64 -0.45 -15.67
N ARG A 83 17.01 0.17 -16.80
CA ARG A 83 17.89 -0.45 -17.80
C ARG A 83 19.25 -0.85 -17.23
N SER A 84 19.88 0.00 -16.43
CA SER A 84 21.13 -0.34 -15.74
C SER A 84 20.97 -1.52 -14.78
N SER A 85 19.84 -1.60 -14.07
CA SER A 85 19.54 -2.74 -13.20
C SER A 85 19.35 -4.04 -13.99
N LEU A 86 18.69 -3.98 -15.16
CA LEU A 86 18.55 -5.13 -16.06
C LEU A 86 19.89 -5.55 -16.67
N ALA A 87 20.77 -4.60 -17.01
CA ALA A 87 22.09 -4.89 -17.53
C ALA A 87 22.96 -5.64 -16.50
N ILE A 88 22.87 -5.26 -15.22
CA ILE A 88 23.54 -5.96 -14.11
C ILE A 88 22.99 -7.39 -13.94
N ALA A 89 21.71 -7.60 -14.26
CA ALA A 89 21.07 -8.93 -14.22
C ALA A 89 21.41 -9.82 -15.43
N GLY A 90 22.15 -9.33 -16.42
CA GLY A 90 22.63 -10.12 -17.56
C GLY A 90 21.79 -10.03 -18.84
N PHE A 91 20.67 -9.29 -18.84
CA PHE A 91 19.75 -9.25 -19.98
C PHE A 91 20.36 -8.57 -21.21
N SER A 92 20.09 -9.12 -22.40
CA SER A 92 20.50 -8.52 -23.67
C SER A 92 19.76 -7.20 -23.96
N GLN A 93 20.30 -6.36 -24.85
CA GLN A 93 19.67 -5.07 -25.20
C GLN A 93 18.23 -5.23 -25.73
N GLU A 94 17.94 -6.29 -26.48
CA GLU A 94 16.60 -6.55 -27.01
C GLU A 94 15.62 -6.94 -25.89
N GLN A 95 16.06 -7.77 -24.95
CA GLN A 95 15.27 -8.18 -23.79
C GLN A 95 14.99 -7.00 -22.84
N GLN A 96 15.98 -6.13 -22.66
CA GLN A 96 15.82 -4.89 -21.88
C GLN A 96 14.73 -3.99 -22.46
N GLN A 97 14.65 -3.84 -23.77
CA GLN A 97 13.59 -3.02 -24.40
C GLN A 97 12.19 -3.59 -24.14
N ILE A 98 12.04 -4.91 -24.17
CA ILE A 98 10.75 -5.57 -23.90
C ILE A 98 10.34 -5.36 -22.43
N LEU A 99 11.25 -5.57 -21.49
CA LEU A 99 10.99 -5.41 -20.05
C LEU A 99 10.72 -3.95 -19.66
N VAL A 100 11.40 -2.98 -20.28
CA VAL A 100 11.12 -1.55 -20.09
C VAL A 100 9.72 -1.19 -20.57
N LYS A 101 9.29 -1.71 -21.73
CA LYS A 101 7.93 -1.50 -22.24
C LYS A 101 6.88 -2.06 -21.29
N LEU A 102 7.12 -3.26 -20.76
CA LEU A 102 6.25 -3.89 -19.75
C LEU A 102 6.17 -3.03 -18.48
N TYR A 103 7.32 -2.62 -17.96
CA TYR A 103 7.42 -1.78 -16.77
C TYR A 103 6.63 -0.49 -16.94
N ASN A 104 6.84 0.25 -18.03
CA ASN A 104 6.13 1.50 -18.29
C ASN A 104 4.60 1.31 -18.43
N ALA A 105 4.16 0.19 -19.02
CA ALA A 105 2.73 -0.12 -19.16
C ALA A 105 2.05 -0.35 -17.81
N LYS A 106 2.73 -1.02 -16.87
CA LYS A 106 2.17 -1.37 -15.55
C LYS A 106 2.56 -0.45 -14.41
N LYS A 107 3.53 0.44 -14.60
CA LYS A 107 4.07 1.33 -13.56
C LYS A 107 2.97 2.13 -12.87
N ARG A 108 2.08 2.77 -13.62
CA ARG A 108 1.03 3.62 -13.03
C ARG A 108 0.08 2.82 -12.14
N GLU A 109 -0.49 1.73 -12.66
CA GLU A 109 -1.43 0.89 -11.92
C GLU A 109 -0.79 0.28 -10.67
N LEU A 110 0.43 -0.24 -10.80
CA LEU A 110 1.14 -0.86 -9.67
C LEU A 110 1.60 0.17 -8.65
N SER A 111 2.07 1.35 -9.05
CA SER A 111 2.44 2.41 -8.12
C SER A 111 1.22 2.93 -7.35
N GLU A 112 0.07 3.11 -8.01
CA GLU A 112 -1.18 3.49 -7.32
C GLU A 112 -1.61 2.41 -6.31
N ALA A 113 -1.60 1.13 -6.71
CA ALA A 113 -1.93 0.03 -5.82
C ALA A 113 -0.93 -0.11 -4.65
N LEU A 114 0.38 0.00 -4.91
CA LEU A 114 1.41 -0.03 -3.88
C LEU A 114 1.29 1.14 -2.91
N ASN A 115 0.96 2.34 -3.40
CA ASN A 115 0.73 3.50 -2.54
C ASN A 115 -0.46 3.26 -1.60
N LEU A 116 -1.56 2.69 -2.10
CA LEU A 116 -2.70 2.31 -1.26
C LEU A 116 -2.32 1.24 -0.23
N LEU A 117 -1.53 0.24 -0.62
CA LEU A 117 -1.08 -0.84 0.27
C LEU A 117 -0.02 -0.40 1.30
N GLN A 118 0.76 0.63 0.98
CA GLN A 118 1.83 1.15 1.83
C GLN A 118 1.41 2.35 2.69
N GLN A 119 0.19 2.89 2.49
CA GLN A 119 -0.37 3.90 3.39
C GLN A 119 -0.47 3.31 4.80
N LYS A 120 0.47 3.66 5.68
CA LYS A 120 0.40 3.31 7.11
C LYS A 120 -0.22 4.43 7.94
N ASP A 121 -0.17 5.65 7.41
CA ASP A 121 -0.58 6.83 8.16
C ASP A 121 -2.09 7.06 8.03
N PRO A 122 -2.76 7.46 9.12
CA PRO A 122 -4.18 7.82 9.07
C PRO A 122 -4.37 9.06 8.19
N SER A 123 -5.39 9.01 7.33
CA SER A 123 -5.82 10.14 6.53
C SER A 123 -6.93 10.90 7.23
N TYR A 124 -6.86 12.23 7.19
CA TYR A 124 -7.92 13.09 7.69
C TYR A 124 -9.15 13.01 6.78
N GLN A 125 -10.33 12.84 7.37
CA GLN A 125 -11.62 12.76 6.65
C GLN A 125 -12.51 13.97 6.95
N ASP A 126 -12.68 14.31 8.23
CA ASP A 126 -13.63 15.35 8.62
C ASP A 126 -13.25 16.02 9.96
N LEU A 127 -13.81 17.21 10.19
CA LEU A 127 -13.69 17.99 11.41
C LEU A 127 -15.06 18.55 11.79
N SER A 128 -15.64 18.03 12.86
CA SER A 128 -16.80 18.63 13.51
C SER A 128 -16.34 19.45 14.70
N TRP A 129 -16.93 20.63 14.92
CA TRP A 129 -16.56 21.48 16.04
C TRP A 129 -17.78 22.13 16.69
N ARG A 130 -17.64 22.47 17.96
CA ARG A 130 -18.63 23.25 18.71
C ARG A 130 -17.96 24.27 19.62
N PHE A 131 -18.56 25.46 19.69
CA PHE A 131 -18.15 26.49 20.62
C PHE A 131 -18.86 26.30 21.95
N GLU A 132 -18.12 26.40 23.04
CA GLU A 132 -18.59 26.19 24.40
C GLU A 132 -18.21 27.40 25.25
N VAL A 133 -19.05 27.73 26.22
CA VAL A 133 -18.75 28.76 27.21
C VAL A 133 -19.02 28.19 28.59
N GLN A 134 -17.98 28.11 29.40
CA GLN A 134 -18.15 27.87 30.83
C GLN A 134 -18.51 29.22 31.48
N VAL A 135 -19.62 29.25 32.21
CA VAL A 135 -20.15 30.47 32.87
C VAL A 135 -19.84 30.49 34.38
N ALA A 136 -19.46 29.34 34.94
CA ALA A 136 -19.03 29.20 36.32
C ALA A 136 -18.16 27.93 36.51
N SER A 137 -17.33 27.93 37.53
CA SER A 137 -16.57 26.79 38.02
C SER A 137 -16.74 26.63 39.54
N LYS A 138 -16.33 25.48 40.10
CA LYS A 138 -16.42 25.25 41.55
C LYS A 138 -15.63 26.26 42.38
N SER A 139 -14.57 26.82 41.79
CA SER A 139 -13.67 27.79 42.41
C SER A 139 -13.96 29.25 42.02
N ALA A 140 -14.78 29.49 40.99
CA ALA A 140 -15.14 30.83 40.52
C ALA A 140 -16.57 30.84 39.96
N MET A 141 -17.50 31.48 40.68
CA MET A 141 -18.92 31.53 40.28
C MET A 141 -19.20 32.49 39.13
N ASP A 142 -18.33 33.48 38.92
CA ASP A 142 -18.46 34.52 37.88
C ASP A 142 -17.31 34.41 36.87
N GLU A 143 -17.15 33.24 36.24
CA GLU A 143 -16.09 32.97 35.28
C GLU A 143 -16.67 32.72 33.88
N VAL A 144 -16.40 33.61 32.93
CA VAL A 144 -16.74 33.38 31.51
C VAL A 144 -15.51 32.89 30.78
N ARG A 145 -15.46 31.57 30.51
CA ARG A 145 -14.36 30.92 29.80
C ARG A 145 -14.83 30.30 28.49
N PRO A 146 -14.53 30.92 27.33
CA PRO A 146 -14.83 30.36 26.02
C PRO A 146 -13.87 29.23 25.67
N MET A 147 -14.38 28.17 25.06
CA MET A 147 -13.66 26.97 24.65
C MET A 147 -14.20 26.47 23.31
N VAL A 148 -13.38 25.73 22.58
CA VAL A 148 -13.77 25.08 21.33
C VAL A 148 -13.48 23.59 21.46
N ALA A 149 -14.51 22.76 21.31
CA ALA A 149 -14.37 21.32 21.21
C ALA A 149 -14.40 20.91 19.73
N MET A 150 -13.51 19.99 19.37
CA MET A 150 -13.25 19.51 18.02
C MET A 150 -13.24 17.98 18.00
N ASP A 151 -13.81 17.40 16.97
CA ASP A 151 -13.78 15.98 16.65
C ASP A 151 -13.14 15.78 15.28
N PHE A 152 -11.94 15.22 15.26
CA PHE A 152 -11.22 14.87 14.04
C PHE A 152 -11.53 13.43 13.66
N VAL A 153 -12.15 13.25 12.50
CA VAL A 153 -12.42 11.94 11.91
C VAL A 153 -11.23 11.55 11.05
N LEU A 154 -10.58 10.44 11.41
CA LEU A 154 -9.43 9.88 10.71
C LEU A 154 -9.80 8.52 10.12
N SER A 155 -9.29 8.22 8.93
CA SER A 155 -9.41 6.89 8.33
C SER A 155 -8.03 6.26 8.12
N SER A 156 -7.83 5.06 8.66
CA SER A 156 -6.64 4.25 8.41
C SER A 156 -7.01 3.07 7.51
N PRO A 157 -6.20 2.73 6.49
CA PRO A 157 -6.45 1.53 5.70
C PRO A 157 -6.35 0.30 6.61
N LYS A 158 -7.23 -0.67 6.40
CA LYS A 158 -7.15 -1.96 7.07
C LYS A 158 -5.91 -2.69 6.56
N ASN A 159 -4.81 -2.59 7.29
CA ASN A 159 -3.63 -3.40 7.02
C ASN A 159 -4.03 -4.87 7.14
N PHE A 160 -3.89 -5.62 6.05
CA PHE A 160 -4.19 -7.06 6.01
C PHE A 160 -3.36 -7.89 7.00
N SER A 161 -2.37 -7.28 7.66
CA SER A 161 -1.51 -7.88 8.68
C SER A 161 -1.94 -7.66 10.13
N GLN A 162 -2.98 -6.85 10.41
CA GLN A 162 -3.43 -6.59 11.79
C GLN A 162 -4.45 -7.60 12.33
N SER A 163 -4.88 -8.57 11.51
CA SER A 163 -5.83 -9.61 11.93
C SER A 163 -5.30 -10.53 13.06
N GLU A 164 -3.99 -10.60 13.28
CA GLU A 164 -3.43 -11.48 14.32
C GLU A 164 -3.16 -10.80 15.67
N GLU A 165 -2.93 -9.49 15.72
CA GLU A 165 -2.55 -8.82 16.98
C GLU A 165 -3.75 -8.34 17.80
N GLU A 166 -4.86 -7.92 17.17
CA GLU A 166 -6.07 -7.50 17.89
C GLU A 166 -6.75 -8.67 18.64
N PHE A 167 -6.61 -9.90 18.14
CA PHE A 167 -7.14 -11.10 18.81
C PHE A 167 -6.45 -11.41 20.15
N ARG A 168 -5.21 -10.92 20.37
CA ARG A 168 -4.45 -11.20 21.60
C ARG A 168 -4.75 -10.23 22.74
N HIS A 169 -5.21 -9.02 22.42
CA HIS A 169 -5.48 -7.99 23.43
C HIS A 169 -6.92 -8.02 23.99
N GLU A 170 -7.88 -8.60 23.28
CA GLU A 170 -9.26 -8.76 23.80
C GLU A 170 -9.43 -9.95 24.75
N THR A 171 -8.60 -11.00 24.65
CA THR A 171 -8.77 -12.22 25.47
C THR A 171 -8.43 -12.02 26.95
N LEU A 172 -7.76 -10.92 27.32
CA LEU A 172 -7.33 -10.66 28.70
C LEU A 172 -8.29 -9.75 29.48
N LYS A 173 -9.31 -9.15 28.85
CA LYS A 173 -10.28 -8.26 29.53
C LYS A 173 -11.66 -8.87 29.78
N GLN A 174 -11.95 -10.07 29.28
CA GLN A 174 -13.24 -10.74 29.52
C GLN A 174 -13.09 -11.98 30.40
N LYS A 175 -13.02 -11.76 31.72
CA LYS A 175 -13.49 -12.74 32.71
C LYS A 175 -14.46 -12.06 33.68
N SER A 176 -15.68 -11.83 33.22
CA SER A 176 -16.90 -11.85 34.05
C SER A 176 -18.15 -11.76 33.16
N GLY A 177 -18.97 -12.82 33.13
CA GLY A 177 -20.40 -12.73 32.80
C GLY A 177 -20.85 -13.23 31.41
N LEU A 178 -21.15 -14.53 31.33
CA LEU A 178 -22.25 -15.20 30.60
C LEU A 178 -22.62 -14.82 29.13
N SER A 179 -22.08 -15.62 28.21
CA SER A 179 -22.63 -16.16 26.95
C SER A 179 -23.79 -15.46 26.19
N SER A 180 -23.53 -15.18 24.89
CA SER A 180 -24.47 -15.54 23.83
C SER A 180 -23.74 -16.02 22.56
N MET A 181 -23.90 -17.33 22.34
CA MET A 181 -23.88 -18.13 21.10
C MET A 181 -23.04 -17.70 19.88
N LYS A 182 -22.14 -18.61 19.50
CA LYS A 182 -21.60 -18.74 18.15
C LYS A 182 -22.74 -18.98 17.14
N ILE A 183 -22.77 -18.20 16.06
CA ILE A 183 -23.22 -18.70 14.76
C ILE A 183 -22.16 -18.32 13.73
N VAL A 184 -21.43 -19.33 13.29
CA VAL A 184 -20.72 -19.30 12.01
C VAL A 184 -21.79 -19.28 10.93
N SER A 185 -22.08 -18.11 10.36
CA SER A 185 -22.76 -17.99 9.07
C SER A 185 -21.75 -17.60 8.00
N SER A 186 -20.98 -18.61 7.61
CA SER A 186 -20.51 -18.89 6.26
C SER A 186 -20.84 -17.82 5.20
N VAL A 187 -19.78 -17.18 4.71
CA VAL A 187 -19.48 -16.88 3.29
C VAL A 187 -20.34 -15.85 2.53
N GLN A 188 -21.50 -15.40 3.00
CA GLN A 188 -22.22 -14.32 2.29
C GLN A 188 -21.79 -12.90 2.68
N GLY A 189 -21.09 -12.74 3.81
CA GLY A 189 -20.51 -11.45 4.24
C GLY A 189 -19.21 -11.05 3.54
N ALA A 190 -18.58 -11.96 2.80
CA ALA A 190 -17.30 -11.70 2.13
C ALA A 190 -17.44 -10.77 0.91
N LYS A 191 -18.63 -10.65 0.31
CA LYS A 191 -18.88 -9.75 -0.82
C LYS A 191 -19.31 -8.34 -0.41
N THR A 192 -19.97 -8.19 0.75
CA THR A 192 -20.36 -6.88 1.30
C THR A 192 -19.26 -6.24 2.16
N ALA A 193 -18.30 -7.02 2.67
CA ALA A 193 -17.12 -6.50 3.36
C ALA A 193 -16.13 -5.74 2.44
N SER A 194 -16.28 -5.86 1.12
CA SER A 194 -15.45 -5.13 0.15
C SER A 194 -15.65 -3.60 0.21
N GLN A 195 -16.68 -3.12 0.93
CA GLN A 195 -17.05 -1.70 1.00
C GLN A 195 -16.38 -0.92 2.15
N CYS A 196 -15.78 -1.58 3.15
CA CYS A 196 -15.15 -0.87 4.29
C CYS A 196 -13.66 -1.21 4.39
N GLN A 197 -12.89 -0.75 3.41
CA GLN A 197 -11.43 -0.88 3.32
C GLN A 197 -10.67 -0.04 4.38
N HIS A 198 -11.37 0.84 5.10
CA HIS A 198 -10.77 1.76 6.07
C HIS A 198 -11.46 1.66 7.44
N VAL A 199 -10.67 1.73 8.52
CA VAL A 199 -11.14 1.88 9.90
C VAL A 199 -11.28 3.37 10.20
N ILE A 200 -12.42 3.78 10.77
CA ILE A 200 -12.70 5.17 11.14
C ILE A 200 -12.39 5.36 12.63
N ASN A 201 -11.58 6.36 12.95
CA ASN A 201 -11.18 6.73 14.31
C ASN A 201 -11.57 8.19 14.58
N HIS A 202 -12.13 8.46 15.76
CA HIS A 202 -12.46 9.81 16.22
C HIS A 202 -11.44 10.30 17.24
N VAL A 203 -10.89 11.49 17.03
CA VAL A 203 -9.95 12.15 17.96
C VAL A 203 -10.59 13.43 18.49
N LEU A 204 -10.97 13.41 19.76
CA LEU A 204 -11.61 14.53 20.43
C LEU A 204 -10.56 15.45 21.09
N LEU A 205 -10.68 16.75 20.82
CA LEU A 205 -9.79 17.78 21.36
C LEU A 205 -10.61 18.98 21.84
N GLN A 206 -10.26 19.51 23.02
CA GLN A 206 -10.80 20.77 23.52
C GLN A 206 -9.67 21.78 23.64
N SER A 207 -9.88 22.99 23.12
CA SER A 207 -8.90 24.06 23.08
C SER A 207 -9.49 25.38 23.58
N ASP A 208 -8.66 26.23 24.17
CA ASP A 208 -8.98 27.63 24.38
C ASP A 208 -8.67 28.46 23.11
N LEU A 209 -9.09 29.73 23.13
CA LEU A 209 -8.89 30.64 22.00
C LEU A 209 -7.40 30.87 21.67
N PRO A 210 -6.49 31.12 22.63
CA PRO A 210 -5.07 31.29 22.33
C PRO A 210 -4.45 30.07 21.66
N ASN A 211 -4.73 28.86 22.15
CA ASN A 211 -4.18 27.64 21.54
C ASN A 211 -4.80 27.37 20.16
N LEU A 212 -6.06 27.73 19.96
CA LEU A 212 -6.70 27.61 18.63
C LEU A 212 -6.02 28.52 17.62
N VAL A 213 -5.74 29.78 18.00
CA VAL A 213 -4.98 30.72 17.14
C VAL A 213 -3.56 30.21 16.88
N HIS A 214 -2.92 29.63 17.89
CA HIS A 214 -1.60 29.04 17.69
C HIS A 214 -1.65 27.86 16.71
N LEU A 215 -2.64 26.97 16.85
CA LEU A 215 -2.86 25.83 15.98
C LEU A 215 -3.11 26.25 14.53
N THR A 216 -3.97 27.26 14.29
CA THR A 216 -4.21 27.79 12.93
C THR A 216 -2.92 28.34 12.31
N ASN A 217 -2.12 29.09 13.09
CA ASN A 217 -0.85 29.64 12.60
C ASN A 217 0.15 28.53 12.23
N ARG A 218 0.26 27.48 13.05
CA ARG A 218 1.13 26.33 12.77
C ARG A 218 0.68 25.56 11.53
N LEU A 219 -0.64 25.35 11.36
CA LEU A 219 -1.19 24.69 10.18
C LEU A 219 -0.99 25.51 8.91
N GLU A 220 -1.12 26.84 8.97
CA GLU A 220 -0.80 27.71 7.84
C GLU A 220 0.68 27.67 7.45
N GLU A 221 1.58 27.64 8.43
CA GLU A 221 3.01 27.51 8.19
C GLU A 221 3.33 26.17 7.53
N ALA A 222 2.77 25.07 8.03
CA ALA A 222 2.89 23.74 7.42
C ALA A 222 2.33 23.71 6.00
N LEU A 223 1.22 24.40 5.73
CA LEU A 223 0.64 24.50 4.38
C LEU A 223 1.57 25.26 3.42
N LYS A 224 2.25 26.32 3.91
CA LYS A 224 3.24 27.06 3.12
C LYS A 224 4.46 26.19 2.83
N GLU A 225 4.95 25.44 3.82
CA GLU A 225 6.09 24.54 3.68
C GLU A 225 5.80 23.36 2.75
N SER A 226 4.58 22.82 2.78
CA SER A 226 4.12 21.77 1.86
C SER A 226 4.22 22.19 0.39
N LYS A 227 4.00 23.48 0.10
CA LYS A 227 4.15 24.06 -1.25
C LYS A 227 5.60 24.33 -1.64
N SER A 228 6.58 24.09 -0.76
CA SER A 228 7.99 24.31 -1.06
C SER A 228 8.48 23.43 -2.21
N GLN A 229 9.58 23.84 -2.85
CA GLN A 229 10.19 23.05 -3.92
C GLN A 229 10.74 21.71 -3.40
N HIS A 230 11.22 21.68 -2.16
CA HIS A 230 11.73 20.46 -1.53
C HIS A 230 10.63 19.43 -1.36
N VAL A 231 9.51 19.79 -0.73
CA VAL A 231 8.37 18.87 -0.53
C VAL A 231 7.78 18.42 -1.88
N ARG A 232 7.67 19.30 -2.87
CA ARG A 232 7.25 18.92 -4.23
C ARG A 232 8.22 17.95 -4.91
N LYS A 233 9.52 18.01 -4.63
CA LYS A 233 10.49 17.02 -5.14
C LYS A 233 10.32 15.68 -4.45
N VAL A 234 10.11 15.67 -3.14
CA VAL A 234 9.85 14.44 -2.35
C VAL A 234 8.55 13.77 -2.81
N GLN A 235 7.46 14.52 -2.96
CA GLN A 235 6.17 13.99 -3.42
C GLN A 235 6.21 13.41 -4.83
N ARG A 236 7.13 13.86 -5.69
CA ARG A 236 7.34 13.27 -7.03
C ARG A 236 8.22 12.02 -7.02
N ALA A 237 8.99 11.84 -5.96
CA ALA A 237 9.89 10.70 -5.80
C ALA A 237 9.16 9.51 -5.15
N LEU A 238 8.21 9.79 -4.26
CA LEU A 238 7.15 8.87 -3.83
C LEU A 238 6.22 8.53 -5.00
#